data_AF-A0A0P7WDA3-F1
#
_entry.id   AF-A0A0P7WDA3-F1
#
_cell.length_a   1.000
_cell.length_b   1.000
_cell.length_c   1.000
_cell.angle_alpha   90.00
_cell.angle_beta   90.00
_cell.angle_gamma   90.00
#
_symmetry.space_group_name_H-M   'P 1'
#
loop_
_entity.id
_entity.type
_entity.pdbx_description
1 polymer ?
#
loop_
_entity_poly.entity_id
_entity_poly.type
_entity_poly.pdbx_seq_one_letter_code
_entity_poly.pdbx_strand_id
1 'polypeptide(L)'
;MFKYDLFVDILVFQRAFLFVLMTITFETSRAATSCSNRGHVVKQTANLARHLKEKTQELQKLYIASQGDFHESFCQSRVNNLPDTTIAGNTPWEKLQSLYTTLNVFYRHLGTVKEQQEQLQEPSNPLLHKLGDAQAHTSNLAGNVQEILQCLEPNEPVSEPSGGPTRAPARNIFQQKVYGCAVLIRYREFLGQATFVVKEVKRHLGQR
;
A
#
# COMPACT_ATOMS: atom_id res chain seq x y z
N MET A 1 -45.21 32.28 -27.72
CA MET A 1 -44.94 31.70 -26.39
C MET A 1 -43.77 30.70 -26.39
N PHE A 2 -43.44 30.03 -27.52
CA PHE A 2 -42.37 29.01 -27.58
C PHE A 2 -40.89 29.47 -27.67
N LYS A 3 -40.61 30.77 -27.82
CA LYS A 3 -39.23 31.27 -28.02
C LYS A 3 -38.43 31.48 -26.73
N TYR A 4 -39.11 31.64 -25.60
CA TYR A 4 -38.46 31.93 -24.32
C TYR A 4 -37.91 30.66 -23.66
N ASP A 5 -38.60 29.53 -23.78
CA ASP A 5 -38.15 28.25 -23.22
C ASP A 5 -36.86 27.76 -23.89
N LEU A 6 -36.78 27.84 -25.23
CA LEU A 6 -35.59 27.44 -25.99
C LEU A 6 -34.34 28.25 -25.61
N PHE A 7 -34.50 29.54 -25.29
CA PHE A 7 -33.38 30.41 -24.92
C PHE A 7 -32.87 30.11 -23.50
N VAL A 8 -33.78 29.79 -22.58
CA VAL A 8 -33.43 29.39 -21.21
C VAL A 8 -32.71 28.04 -21.22
N ASP A 9 -33.18 27.08 -22.02
CA ASP A 9 -32.55 25.76 -22.16
C ASP A 9 -31.12 25.84 -22.75
N ILE A 10 -30.91 26.69 -23.76
CA ILE A 10 -29.57 26.94 -24.34
C ILE A 10 -28.62 27.53 -23.28
N LEU A 11 -29.10 28.49 -22.48
CA LEU A 11 -28.29 29.13 -21.44
C LEU A 11 -27.93 28.14 -20.31
N VAL A 12 -28.86 27.25 -19.94
CA VAL A 12 -28.63 26.18 -18.96
C VAL A 12 -27.63 25.15 -19.50
N PHE A 13 -27.77 24.74 -20.76
CA PHE A 13 -26.84 23.81 -21.40
C PHE A 13 -25.43 24.39 -21.51
N GLN A 14 -25.29 25.66 -21.89
CA GLN A 14 -24.00 26.34 -21.96
C GLN A 14 -23.33 26.45 -20.57
N ARG A 15 -24.09 26.74 -19.52
CA ARG A 15 -23.58 26.76 -18.14
C ARG A 15 -23.15 25.37 -17.69
N ALA A 16 -23.97 24.36 -17.92
CA ALA A 16 -23.64 22.96 -17.59
C ALA A 16 -22.37 22.50 -18.32
N PHE A 17 -22.25 22.84 -19.61
CA PHE A 17 -21.07 22.53 -20.42
C PHE A 17 -19.80 23.23 -19.88
N LEU A 18 -19.90 24.50 -19.50
CA LEU A 18 -18.78 25.23 -18.87
C LEU A 18 -18.39 24.63 -17.51
N PHE A 19 -19.36 24.21 -16.69
CA PHE A 19 -19.08 23.50 -15.43
C PHE A 19 -18.37 22.16 -15.69
N VAL A 20 -18.83 21.38 -16.68
CA VAL A 20 -18.17 20.14 -17.07
C VAL A 20 -16.74 20.40 -17.56
N LEU A 21 -16.53 21.39 -18.43
CA LEU A 21 -15.19 21.79 -18.88
C LEU A 21 -14.29 22.26 -17.73
N MET A 22 -14.83 23.00 -16.76
CA MET A 22 -14.09 23.42 -15.57
C MET A 22 -13.68 22.22 -14.70
N THR A 23 -14.56 21.21 -14.55
CA THR A 23 -14.20 19.98 -13.81
C THR A 23 -13.13 19.15 -14.54
N ILE A 24 -13.23 19.04 -15.87
CA ILE A 24 -12.23 18.32 -16.68
C ILE A 24 -10.87 19.05 -16.63
N THR A 25 -10.86 20.37 -16.76
CA THR A 25 -9.62 21.17 -16.72
C THR A 25 -8.98 21.19 -15.33
N PHE A 26 -9.79 21.18 -14.26
CA PHE A 26 -9.30 21.07 -12.89
C PHE A 26 -8.66 19.70 -12.62
N GLU A 27 -9.32 18.59 -12.98
CA GLU A 27 -8.77 17.24 -12.79
C GLU A 27 -7.51 16.99 -13.63
N THR A 28 -7.49 17.47 -14.88
CA THR A 28 -6.29 17.38 -15.74
C THR A 28 -5.12 18.23 -15.21
N SER A 29 -5.39 19.40 -14.62
CA SER A 29 -4.35 20.22 -14.00
C SER A 29 -3.72 19.55 -12.77
N ARG A 30 -4.52 18.89 -11.92
CA ARG A 30 -4.03 18.14 -10.74
C ARG A 30 -3.18 16.95 -11.15
N ALA A 31 -3.62 16.18 -12.14
CA ALA A 31 -2.86 15.07 -12.71
C ALA A 31 -1.51 15.54 -13.30
N ALA A 32 -1.48 16.67 -14.02
CA ALA A 32 -0.26 17.22 -14.59
C ALA A 32 0.74 17.70 -13.52
N THR A 33 0.28 18.35 -12.44
CA THR A 33 1.16 18.77 -11.32
C THR A 33 1.66 17.62 -10.46
N SER A 34 0.88 16.54 -10.30
CA SER A 34 1.31 15.32 -9.59
C SER A 34 2.53 14.68 -10.28
N CYS A 35 2.56 14.73 -11.60
CA CYS A 35 3.58 14.05 -12.39
C CYS A 35 4.81 14.88 -12.73
N SER A 36 4.82 16.20 -12.49
CA SER A 36 6.00 17.05 -12.68
C SER A 36 7.12 16.74 -11.68
N ASN A 37 6.76 16.25 -10.47
CA ASN A 37 7.69 15.88 -9.39
C ASN A 37 7.96 14.37 -9.31
N ARG A 38 7.67 13.61 -10.37
CA ARG A 38 7.76 12.13 -10.39
C ARG A 38 9.11 11.60 -9.89
N GLY A 39 10.21 12.23 -10.29
CA GLY A 39 11.56 11.83 -9.86
C GLY A 39 11.77 11.96 -8.34
N HIS A 40 11.17 12.98 -7.72
CA HIS A 40 11.19 13.19 -6.26
C HIS A 40 10.33 12.14 -5.56
N VAL A 41 9.08 11.95 -6.02
CA VAL A 41 8.14 10.95 -5.45
C VAL A 41 8.76 9.56 -5.49
N VAL A 42 9.30 9.12 -6.63
CA VAL A 42 9.94 7.80 -6.75
C VAL A 42 11.14 7.65 -5.81
N LYS A 43 11.97 8.70 -5.65
CA LYS A 43 13.10 8.69 -4.70
C LYS A 43 12.60 8.58 -3.25
N GLN A 44 11.58 9.36 -2.89
CA GLN A 44 10.98 9.34 -1.57
C GLN A 44 10.35 7.98 -1.26
N THR A 45 9.61 7.40 -2.21
CA THR A 45 9.01 6.05 -2.11
C THR A 45 10.06 4.97 -1.90
N ALA A 46 11.18 5.01 -2.64
CA ALA A 46 12.27 4.05 -2.45
C ALA A 46 12.94 4.20 -1.07
N ASN A 47 13.11 5.44 -0.59
CA ASN A 47 13.65 5.71 0.74
C ASN A 47 12.69 5.26 1.84
N LEU A 48 11.39 5.48 1.66
CA LEU A 48 10.35 5.03 2.57
C LEU A 48 10.36 3.51 2.66
N ALA A 49 10.29 2.78 1.54
CA ALA A 49 10.35 1.32 1.53
C ALA A 49 11.59 0.77 2.26
N ARG A 50 12.77 1.36 2.03
CA ARG A 50 14.00 1.01 2.74
C ARG A 50 13.89 1.28 4.24
N HIS A 51 13.36 2.43 4.63
CA HIS A 51 13.19 2.79 6.03
C HIS A 51 12.21 1.85 6.75
N LEU A 52 11.07 1.51 6.13
CA LEU A 52 10.14 0.53 6.69
C LEU A 52 10.80 -0.83 6.85
N LYS A 53 11.70 -1.24 5.94
CA LYS A 53 12.42 -2.51 6.06
C LYS A 53 13.27 -2.55 7.33
N GLU A 54 14.02 -1.48 7.57
CA GLU A 54 14.85 -1.30 8.78
C GLU A 54 13.97 -1.32 10.04
N LYS A 55 12.85 -0.57 10.04
CA LYS A 55 11.89 -0.54 11.15
C LYS A 55 11.18 -1.86 11.38
N THR A 56 10.91 -2.62 10.32
CA THR A 56 10.30 -3.96 10.44
C THR A 56 11.27 -4.94 11.09
N GLN A 57 12.58 -4.81 10.86
CA GLN A 57 13.57 -5.64 11.55
C GLN A 57 13.59 -5.35 13.07
N GLU A 58 13.50 -4.09 13.48
CA GLU A 58 13.34 -3.73 14.89
C GLU A 58 12.02 -4.28 15.46
N LEU A 59 10.92 -4.15 14.71
CA LEU A 59 9.60 -4.64 15.09
C LEU A 59 9.57 -6.16 15.26
N GLN A 60 10.22 -6.94 14.39
CA GLN A 60 10.33 -8.39 14.53
C GLN A 60 10.97 -8.80 15.85
N LYS A 61 12.09 -8.16 16.22
CA LYS A 61 12.79 -8.42 17.49
C LYS A 61 11.89 -8.10 18.67
N LEU A 62 11.22 -6.94 18.64
CA LEU A 62 10.28 -6.56 19.70
C LEU A 62 9.10 -7.53 19.78
N TYR A 63 8.57 -7.95 18.64
CA TYR A 63 7.46 -8.90 18.57
C TYR A 63 7.83 -10.19 19.28
N ILE A 64 8.96 -10.81 18.93
CA ILE A 64 9.46 -12.06 19.55
C ILE A 64 9.65 -11.87 21.05
N ALA A 65 10.33 -10.80 21.46
CA ALA A 65 10.56 -10.51 22.89
C ALA A 65 9.26 -10.31 23.69
N SER A 66 8.20 -9.82 23.05
CA SER A 66 6.88 -9.62 23.69
C SER A 66 6.05 -10.90 23.78
N GLN A 67 6.50 -12.03 23.20
CA GLN A 67 5.74 -13.27 23.19
C GLN A 67 6.03 -14.20 24.39
N GLY A 68 6.96 -13.84 25.28
CA GLY A 68 7.37 -14.67 26.42
C GLY A 68 8.31 -15.80 26.00
N ASP A 69 8.03 -17.04 26.43
CA ASP A 69 8.79 -18.23 26.03
C ASP A 69 8.46 -18.66 24.58
N PHE A 70 8.88 -17.84 23.63
CA PHE A 70 8.63 -18.01 22.21
C PHE A 70 9.94 -18.01 21.43
N HIS A 71 10.24 -19.13 20.78
CA HIS A 71 11.48 -19.31 20.06
C HIS A 71 11.39 -18.76 18.62
N GLU A 72 12.44 -18.06 18.15
CA GLU A 72 12.48 -17.44 16.82
C GLU A 72 12.29 -18.47 15.68
N SER A 73 12.73 -19.71 15.88
CA SER A 73 12.54 -20.78 14.88
C SER A 73 11.06 -21.03 14.54
N PHE A 74 10.13 -20.73 15.46
CA PHE A 74 8.70 -20.87 15.19
C PHE A 74 8.23 -19.93 14.08
N CYS A 75 8.89 -18.79 13.88
CA CYS A 75 8.57 -17.83 12.83
C CYS A 75 8.82 -18.36 11.41
N GLN A 76 9.61 -19.44 11.27
CA GLN A 76 9.89 -20.10 10.00
C GLN A 76 8.89 -21.21 9.65
N SER A 77 7.94 -21.48 10.55
CA SER A 77 6.90 -22.50 10.34
C SER A 77 6.09 -22.19 9.09
N ARG A 78 5.66 -23.22 8.35
CA ARG A 78 4.74 -23.05 7.23
C ARG A 78 3.39 -22.59 7.76
N VAL A 79 3.07 -21.33 7.52
CA VAL A 79 1.77 -20.73 7.81
C VAL A 79 1.03 -20.58 6.49
N ASN A 80 -0.18 -21.12 6.42
CA ASN A 80 -1.02 -20.99 5.23
C ASN A 80 -1.48 -19.54 5.05
N ASN A 81 -1.77 -19.16 3.80
CA ASN A 81 -2.35 -17.86 3.45
C ASN A 81 -1.48 -16.65 3.83
N LEU A 82 -0.15 -16.80 3.87
CA LEU A 82 0.73 -15.64 3.91
C LEU A 82 0.86 -15.02 2.52
N PRO A 83 0.98 -13.69 2.43
CA PRO A 83 1.25 -13.03 1.16
C PRO A 83 2.58 -13.51 0.57
N ASP A 84 2.59 -13.71 -0.76
CA ASP A 84 3.83 -13.89 -1.49
C ASP A 84 4.66 -12.60 -1.45
N THR A 85 5.97 -12.75 -1.34
CA THR A 85 6.94 -11.66 -1.35
C THR A 85 7.41 -11.31 -2.77
N THR A 86 7.09 -12.17 -3.74
CA THR A 86 7.46 -12.02 -5.14
C THR A 86 6.64 -10.93 -5.79
N ILE A 87 7.30 -10.02 -6.51
CA ILE A 87 6.65 -8.99 -7.33
C ILE A 87 6.60 -9.50 -8.76
N ALA A 88 5.40 -9.67 -9.30
CA ALA A 88 5.16 -10.14 -10.65
C ALA A 88 5.20 -8.98 -11.67
N GLY A 89 5.29 -9.32 -12.96
CA GLY A 89 5.26 -8.35 -14.05
C GLY A 89 6.60 -8.18 -14.76
N ASN A 90 6.52 -7.90 -16.06
CA ASN A 90 7.65 -7.67 -16.94
C ASN A 90 7.89 -6.18 -17.18
N THR A 91 6.82 -5.37 -17.18
CA THR A 91 6.92 -3.91 -17.38
C THR A 91 7.01 -3.15 -16.05
N PRO A 92 7.55 -1.91 -16.04
CA PRO A 92 7.54 -1.06 -14.85
C PRO A 92 6.13 -0.84 -14.26
N TRP A 93 5.12 -0.70 -15.13
CA TRP A 93 3.72 -0.57 -14.71
C TRP A 93 3.22 -1.85 -14.02
N GLU A 94 3.37 -3.01 -14.66
CA GLU A 94 2.94 -4.30 -14.10
C GLU A 94 3.61 -4.60 -12.76
N LYS A 95 4.91 -4.31 -12.64
CA LYS A 95 5.66 -4.48 -11.38
C LYS A 95 5.15 -3.57 -10.27
N LEU A 96 4.85 -2.30 -10.58
CA LEU A 96 4.26 -1.38 -9.60
C LEU A 96 2.83 -1.76 -9.23
N GLN A 97 2.06 -2.29 -10.19
CA GLN A 97 0.71 -2.79 -9.94
C GLN A 97 0.75 -3.99 -8.99
N SER A 98 1.66 -4.95 -9.24
CA SER A 98 1.90 -6.07 -8.31
C SER A 98 2.40 -5.59 -6.94
N LEU A 99 3.27 -4.59 -6.89
CA LEU A 99 3.71 -3.98 -5.63
C LEU A 99 2.55 -3.36 -4.85
N TYR A 100 1.70 -2.57 -5.53
CA TYR A 100 0.54 -1.91 -4.95
C TYR A 100 -0.47 -2.91 -4.36
N THR A 101 -0.81 -3.96 -5.12
CA THR A 101 -1.76 -4.97 -4.65
C THR A 101 -1.20 -5.73 -3.44
N THR A 102 0.08 -6.12 -3.48
CA THR A 102 0.74 -6.82 -2.37
C THR A 102 0.89 -5.93 -1.12
N LEU A 103 1.15 -4.63 -1.26
CA LEU A 103 1.16 -3.67 -0.13
C LEU A 103 -0.20 -3.65 0.59
N ASN A 104 -1.30 -3.61 -0.17
CA ASN A 104 -2.65 -3.63 0.38
C ASN A 104 -3.03 -4.98 1.03
N VAL A 105 -2.44 -6.07 0.56
CA VAL A 105 -2.55 -7.36 1.25
C VAL A 105 -1.81 -7.29 2.58
N PHE A 106 -0.54 -6.87 2.60
CA PHE A 106 0.23 -6.73 3.84
C PHE A 106 -0.41 -5.77 4.85
N TYR A 107 -1.01 -4.67 4.40
CA TYR A 107 -1.78 -3.76 5.26
C TYR A 107 -2.84 -4.50 6.08
N ARG A 108 -3.58 -5.42 5.45
CA ARG A 108 -4.61 -6.23 6.11
C ARG A 108 -4.00 -7.27 7.06
N HIS A 109 -2.94 -7.95 6.65
CA HIS A 109 -2.24 -8.89 7.51
C HIS A 109 -1.66 -8.21 8.77
N LEU A 110 -1.06 -7.02 8.63
CA LEU A 110 -0.55 -6.22 9.75
C LEU A 110 -1.68 -5.80 10.70
N GLY A 111 -2.85 -5.41 10.16
CA GLY A 111 -4.05 -5.13 10.96
C GLY A 111 -4.49 -6.35 11.78
N THR A 112 -4.58 -7.53 11.15
CA THR A 112 -4.90 -8.78 11.86
C THR A 112 -3.89 -9.09 12.96
N VAL A 113 -2.59 -8.89 12.72
CA VAL A 113 -1.56 -9.11 13.74
C VAL A 113 -1.71 -8.12 14.90
N LYS A 114 -2.01 -6.85 14.62
CA LYS A 114 -2.27 -5.83 15.64
C LYS A 114 -3.46 -6.23 16.50
N GLU A 115 -4.59 -6.56 15.90
CA GLU A 115 -5.81 -6.99 16.59
C GLU A 115 -5.58 -8.23 17.48
N GLN A 116 -4.81 -9.20 16.99
CA GLN A 116 -4.42 -10.37 17.80
C GLN A 116 -3.55 -9.97 18.99
N GLN A 117 -2.58 -9.07 18.80
CA GLN A 117 -1.72 -8.62 19.89
C GLN A 117 -2.45 -7.74 20.90
N GLU A 118 -3.46 -6.97 20.50
CA GLU A 118 -4.31 -6.19 21.42
C GLU A 118 -5.05 -7.10 22.43
N GLN A 119 -5.31 -8.36 22.07
CA GLN A 119 -5.93 -9.35 22.97
C GLN A 119 -4.92 -10.05 23.89
N LEU A 120 -3.63 -10.01 23.54
CA LEU A 120 -2.56 -10.76 24.21
C LEU A 120 -1.64 -9.90 25.07
N GLN A 121 -1.59 -8.60 24.80
CA GLN A 121 -0.66 -7.66 25.39
C GLN A 121 -1.40 -6.61 26.21
N GLU A 122 -0.73 -6.10 27.24
CA GLU A 122 -1.19 -4.91 27.96
C GLU A 122 -1.29 -3.71 26.99
N PRO A 123 -2.30 -2.82 27.13
CA PRO A 123 -2.49 -1.68 26.22
C PRO A 123 -1.28 -0.75 26.11
N SER A 124 -0.45 -0.68 27.15
CA SER A 124 0.79 0.12 27.19
C SER A 124 1.98 -0.58 26.52
N ASN A 125 1.82 -1.80 26.00
CA ASN A 125 2.92 -2.52 25.37
C ASN A 125 3.38 -1.78 24.09
N PRO A 126 4.67 -1.42 23.97
CA PRO A 126 5.19 -0.68 22.82
C PRO A 126 5.02 -1.43 21.48
N LEU A 127 4.81 -2.75 21.51
CA LEU A 127 4.53 -3.55 20.32
C LEU A 127 3.28 -3.06 19.58
N LEU A 128 2.21 -2.71 20.31
CA LEU A 128 0.92 -2.32 19.71
C LEU A 128 1.05 -1.04 18.90
N HIS A 129 1.79 -0.06 19.43
CA HIS A 129 2.10 1.19 18.72
C HIS A 129 2.91 0.92 17.46
N LYS A 130 3.98 0.12 17.56
CA LYS A 130 4.84 -0.16 16.40
C LYS A 130 4.15 -0.98 15.31
N LEU A 131 3.21 -1.87 15.67
CA LEU A 131 2.35 -2.56 14.70
C LEU A 131 1.43 -1.57 13.99
N GLY A 132 0.84 -0.62 14.72
CA GLY A 132 0.05 0.47 14.16
C GLY A 132 0.87 1.35 13.19
N ASP A 133 2.07 1.75 13.59
CA ASP A 133 2.99 2.52 12.73
C ASP A 133 3.33 1.75 11.45
N ALA A 134 3.63 0.45 11.56
CA ALA A 134 3.94 -0.38 10.40
C ALA A 134 2.75 -0.45 9.44
N GLN A 135 1.54 -0.63 9.96
CA GLN A 135 0.32 -0.65 9.16
C GLN A 135 0.08 0.70 8.45
N ALA A 136 0.16 1.82 9.18
CA ALA A 136 -0.02 3.16 8.64
C ALA A 136 1.02 3.51 7.56
N HIS A 137 2.30 3.23 7.82
CA HIS A 137 3.36 3.47 6.85
C HIS A 137 3.23 2.57 5.62
N THR A 138 2.68 1.35 5.74
CA THR A 138 2.38 0.48 4.59
C THR A 138 1.33 1.12 3.69
N SER A 139 0.26 1.69 4.28
CA SER A 139 -0.77 2.41 3.54
C SER A 139 -0.21 3.64 2.83
N ASN A 140 0.61 4.44 3.51
CA ASN A 140 1.29 5.59 2.90
C ASN A 140 2.19 5.17 1.72
N LEU A 141 2.94 4.07 1.87
CA LEU A 141 3.75 3.52 0.79
C LEU A 141 2.89 3.08 -0.40
N ALA A 142 1.73 2.46 -0.16
CA ALA A 142 0.79 2.09 -1.22
C ALA A 142 0.24 3.32 -1.95
N GLY A 143 -0.12 4.38 -1.22
CA GLY A 143 -0.57 5.65 -1.81
C GLY A 143 0.50 6.25 -2.74
N ASN A 144 1.75 6.31 -2.29
CA ASN A 144 2.84 6.81 -3.14
C ASN A 144 3.06 5.93 -4.40
N VAL A 145 2.90 4.60 -4.29
CA VAL A 145 2.99 3.70 -5.45
C VAL A 145 1.84 3.96 -6.42
N GLN A 146 0.62 4.18 -5.92
CA GLN A 146 -0.54 4.53 -6.72
C GLN A 146 -0.35 5.85 -7.47
N GLU A 147 0.25 6.86 -6.84
CA GLU A 147 0.60 8.12 -7.53
C GLU A 147 1.60 7.89 -8.67
N ILE A 148 2.63 7.06 -8.43
CA ILE A 148 3.62 6.72 -9.47
C ILE A 148 2.95 5.97 -10.62
N LEU A 149 2.04 5.03 -10.32
CA LEU A 149 1.20 4.35 -11.30
C LEU A 149 0.46 5.41 -12.12
N GLN A 150 -0.46 6.17 -11.53
CA GLN A 150 -1.25 7.19 -12.25
C GLN A 150 -0.41 8.13 -13.12
N CYS A 151 0.84 8.39 -12.75
CA CYS A 151 1.76 9.13 -13.60
C CYS A 151 2.30 8.35 -14.81
N LEU A 152 2.62 7.06 -14.67
CA LEU A 152 3.03 6.21 -15.78
C LEU A 152 1.92 6.05 -16.81
N GLU A 153 0.71 5.69 -16.37
CA GLU A 153 -0.45 5.42 -17.24
C GLU A 153 -1.73 6.01 -16.62
N PRO A 154 -2.03 7.30 -16.87
CA PRO A 154 -3.14 8.01 -16.20
C PRO A 154 -4.54 7.46 -16.47
N ASN A 155 -4.70 6.76 -17.60
CA ASN A 155 -5.99 6.22 -18.04
C ASN A 155 -6.17 4.74 -17.69
N GLU A 156 -5.12 4.09 -17.17
CA GLU A 156 -5.16 2.67 -16.83
C GLU A 156 -5.72 2.51 -15.40
N PRO A 157 -6.79 1.74 -15.21
CA PRO A 157 -7.34 1.53 -13.88
C PRO A 157 -6.36 0.71 -13.03
N VAL A 158 -6.02 1.24 -11.85
CA VAL A 158 -5.25 0.50 -10.86
C VAL A 158 -6.12 -0.65 -10.35
N SER A 159 -5.71 -1.89 -10.63
CA SER A 159 -6.47 -3.07 -10.20
C SER A 159 -6.63 -3.09 -8.68
N GLU A 160 -7.83 -3.43 -8.23
CA GLU A 160 -8.07 -3.63 -6.81
C GLU A 160 -7.28 -4.83 -6.29
N PRO A 161 -6.79 -4.78 -5.04
CA PRO A 161 -6.06 -5.88 -4.45
C PRO A 161 -6.97 -7.11 -4.33
N SER A 162 -6.66 -8.15 -5.11
CA SER A 162 -7.31 -9.45 -5.01
C SER A 162 -7.01 -10.07 -3.64
N GLY A 163 -8.02 -10.09 -2.79
CA GLY A 163 -7.97 -10.81 -1.53
C GLY A 163 -9.23 -10.56 -0.75
N GLY A 164 -9.98 -11.62 -0.43
CA GLY A 164 -11.04 -11.55 0.57
C GLY A 164 -10.47 -11.26 1.96
N PRO A 165 -11.34 -11.23 3.00
CA PRO A 165 -10.89 -11.10 4.40
C PRO A 165 -9.79 -12.11 4.70
N THR A 166 -8.79 -11.72 5.49
CA THR A 166 -7.76 -12.62 6.04
C THR A 166 -8.48 -13.83 6.65
N ARG A 167 -8.55 -14.96 5.91
CA ARG A 167 -9.53 -16.01 6.22
C ARG A 167 -9.17 -16.71 7.53
N ALA A 168 -10.10 -16.64 8.47
CA ALA A 168 -10.13 -17.18 9.84
C ALA A 168 -8.85 -16.92 10.67
N PRO A 169 -8.93 -16.09 11.74
CA PRO A 169 -7.80 -15.88 12.64
C PRO A 169 -7.30 -17.22 13.18
N ALA A 170 -5.99 -17.29 13.41
CA ALA A 170 -5.36 -18.45 14.03
C ALA A 170 -6.16 -18.89 15.27
N ARG A 171 -6.49 -20.19 15.32
CA ARG A 171 -7.51 -20.74 16.24
C ARG A 171 -7.08 -20.76 17.70
N ASN A 172 -5.78 -20.68 17.94
CA ASN A 172 -5.21 -20.64 19.29
C ASN A 172 -4.08 -19.59 19.38
N ILE A 173 -3.76 -19.21 20.62
CA ILE A 173 -2.76 -18.18 20.92
C ILE A 173 -1.42 -18.50 20.28
N PHE A 174 -0.94 -19.75 20.38
CA PHE A 174 0.34 -20.13 19.79
C PHE A 174 0.37 -19.91 18.27
N GLN A 175 -0.68 -20.31 17.55
CA GLN A 175 -0.80 -20.08 16.12
C GLN A 175 -0.87 -18.60 15.76
N GLN A 176 -1.50 -17.75 16.60
CA GLN A 176 -1.52 -16.29 16.40
C GLN A 176 -0.10 -15.72 16.54
N LYS A 177 0.64 -16.16 17.56
CA LYS A 177 2.04 -15.77 17.78
C LYS A 177 2.92 -16.14 16.57
N VAL A 178 2.81 -17.38 16.10
CA VAL A 178 3.52 -17.89 14.92
C VAL A 178 3.15 -17.11 13.66
N TYR A 179 1.85 -16.91 13.43
CA TYR A 179 1.34 -16.18 12.28
C TYR A 179 1.89 -14.76 12.24
N GLY A 180 1.80 -13.99 13.34
CA GLY A 180 2.29 -12.62 13.35
C GLY A 180 3.80 -12.52 13.16
N CYS A 181 4.57 -13.45 13.72
CA CYS A 181 6.01 -13.47 13.46
C CYS A 181 6.34 -13.76 11.98
N ALA A 182 5.65 -14.74 11.39
CA ALA A 182 5.84 -15.10 9.99
C ALA A 182 5.42 -13.98 9.02
N VAL A 183 4.31 -13.28 9.30
CA VAL A 183 3.88 -12.08 8.56
C VAL A 183 4.98 -11.01 8.58
N LEU A 184 5.54 -10.72 9.75
CA LEU A 184 6.58 -9.69 9.88
C LEU A 184 7.86 -10.08 9.10
N ILE A 185 8.26 -11.36 9.10
CA ILE A 185 9.40 -11.85 8.29
C ILE A 185 9.15 -11.60 6.81
N ARG A 186 8.01 -12.08 6.29
CA ARG A 186 7.65 -11.92 4.87
C ARG A 186 7.52 -10.45 4.49
N TYR A 187 6.98 -9.62 5.37
CA TYR A 187 6.84 -8.20 5.14
C TYR A 187 8.21 -7.51 4.96
N ARG A 188 9.19 -7.83 5.80
CA ARG A 188 10.57 -7.32 5.65
C ARG A 188 11.22 -7.76 4.34
N GLU A 189 11.04 -9.02 3.96
CA GLU A 189 11.54 -9.55 2.69
C GLU A 189 10.93 -8.80 1.50
N PHE A 190 9.61 -8.67 1.50
CA PHE A 190 8.85 -7.93 0.50
C PHE A 190 9.29 -6.46 0.39
N LEU A 191 9.49 -5.75 1.51
CA LEU A 191 9.99 -4.36 1.48
C LEU A 191 11.40 -4.25 0.85
N GLY A 192 12.21 -5.32 0.96
CA GLY A 192 13.46 -5.43 0.22
C GLY A 192 13.24 -5.44 -1.29
N GLN A 193 12.29 -6.23 -1.77
CA GLN A 193 11.90 -6.29 -3.19
C GLN A 193 11.27 -4.97 -3.67
N ALA A 194 10.39 -4.37 -2.85
CA ALA A 194 9.76 -3.08 -3.14
C ALA A 194 10.80 -1.98 -3.38
N THR A 195 11.85 -1.93 -2.54
CA THR A 195 12.95 -0.97 -2.70
C THR A 195 13.66 -1.14 -4.03
N PHE A 196 13.86 -2.38 -4.49
CA PHE A 196 14.49 -2.68 -5.77
C PHE A 196 13.61 -2.24 -6.95
N VAL A 197 12.33 -2.63 -6.95
CA VAL A 197 11.37 -2.30 -8.01
C VAL A 197 11.21 -0.79 -8.19
N VAL A 198 11.03 -0.04 -7.10
CA VAL A 198 10.86 1.42 -7.19
C VAL A 198 12.12 2.10 -7.74
N LYS A 199 13.32 1.61 -7.39
CA LYS A 199 14.58 2.12 -7.97
C LYS A 199 14.72 1.76 -9.45
N GLU A 200 14.29 0.57 -9.86
CA GLU A 200 14.29 0.16 -11.26
C GLU A 200 13.39 1.06 -12.11
N VAL A 201 12.18 1.37 -11.61
CA VAL A 201 11.24 2.30 -12.24
C VAL A 201 11.87 3.68 -12.41
N LYS A 202 12.56 4.19 -11.38
CA LYS A 202 13.26 5.49 -11.45
C LYS A 202 14.19 5.58 -12.66
N ARG A 203 14.93 4.51 -12.95
CA ARG A 203 15.89 4.45 -14.06
C ARG A 203 15.18 4.54 -15.41
N HIS A 204 14.03 3.90 -15.56
CA HIS A 204 13.22 3.96 -16.77
C HIS A 204 12.58 5.34 -16.97
N LEU A 205 12.20 6.01 -15.88
CA LEU A 205 11.63 7.35 -15.93
C LEU A 205 12.65 8.46 -16.22
N GLY A 206 13.92 8.27 -15.89
CA GLY A 206 14.99 9.24 -16.18
C GLY A 206 15.61 9.13 -17.58
N GLN A 207 15.12 8.20 -18.41
CA GLN A 207 15.60 7.97 -19.78
C GLN A 207 14.62 8.46 -20.87
N ARG A 208 13.48 9.05 -20.46
CA ARG A 208 12.53 9.76 -21.34
C ARG A 208 12.65 11.25 -21.11
#